data_AF-A0A7H9VI38-F1
#
_entry.id   AF-A0A7H9VI38-F1
#
_cell.length_a   1.000
_cell.length_b   1.000
_cell.length_c   1.000
_cell.angle_alpha   90.00
_cell.angle_beta   90.00
_cell.angle_gamma   90.00
#
_symmetry.space_group_name_H-M   'P 1'
#
loop_
_entity.id
_entity.type
_entity.pdbx_description
1 polymer ?
#
loop_
_entity_poly.entity_id
_entity_poly.type
_entity_poly.pdbx_seq_one_letter_code
_entity_poly.pdbx_strand_id
1 'polypeptide(L)'
;MLEKAAELASALGGGLAVEAIFDAIHPGVEAQGLAAMVRLAGVEPSAILVSPRREFKTRPSNYLPNGERPIDEIVQALRAVGLACPIGAGTPSLFTEFNRNPPTGDADFVFFGNGAIVHAADEQSVMETLTVYPAVMETARQLCPGKPIWLGPCTIGLRHNPYGEAVAANPGNTRVPAAGTDPRQRALFGAAFAVGIAARAAETAAEQFILAAPTGPFGLLNEDGSRRPLQAVHAQIAEAAGVERYGISSDWPGVAAIAFRLGTTIRVLAANLTPVPIDIALSWDAKLLCVADEDTKPAKPPLTTHTLGPYNCVALQFVQKPSRPDGRPRKS
;
A
#
# COMPACT_ATOMS: atom_id res chain seq x y z
N MET A 1 -19.29 -5.66 13.17
CA MET A 1 -17.92 -5.52 12.63
C MET A 1 -17.77 -4.22 11.86
N LEU A 2 -18.63 -3.92 10.88
CA LEU A 2 -18.61 -2.66 10.12
C LEU A 2 -18.69 -1.40 11.00
N GLU A 3 -19.60 -1.37 11.98
CA GLU A 3 -19.71 -0.27 12.95
C GLU A 3 -18.39 0.05 13.65
N LYS A 4 -17.77 -0.96 14.30
CA LYS A 4 -16.46 -0.80 14.95
C LYS A 4 -15.34 -0.37 14.00
N ALA A 5 -15.39 -0.83 12.74
CA ALA A 5 -14.42 -0.41 11.73
C ALA A 5 -14.62 1.06 11.32
N ALA A 6 -15.87 1.51 11.23
CA ALA A 6 -16.22 2.91 10.96
C ALA A 6 -15.85 3.82 12.14
N GLU A 7 -16.10 3.39 13.38
CA GLU A 7 -15.66 4.10 14.59
C GLU A 7 -14.13 4.28 14.61
N LEU A 8 -13.39 3.22 14.31
CA LEU A 8 -11.92 3.28 14.23
C LEU A 8 -11.46 4.22 13.11
N ALA A 9 -12.04 4.12 11.91
CA ALA A 9 -11.70 5.00 10.80
C ALA A 9 -11.95 6.47 11.16
N SER A 10 -13.11 6.77 11.74
CA SER A 10 -13.49 8.11 12.20
C SER A 10 -12.55 8.64 13.29
N ALA A 11 -12.20 7.81 14.27
CA ALA A 11 -11.24 8.18 15.33
C ALA A 11 -9.83 8.50 14.78
N LEU A 12 -9.48 7.94 13.62
CA LEU A 12 -8.23 8.22 12.91
C LEU A 12 -8.36 9.38 11.91
N GLY A 13 -9.52 10.03 11.81
CA GLY A 13 -9.80 11.10 10.85
C GLY A 13 -9.92 10.63 9.40
N GLY A 14 -10.16 9.33 9.18
CA GLY A 14 -10.30 8.71 7.86
C GLY A 14 -11.73 8.24 7.55
N GLY A 15 -11.95 7.83 6.29
CA GLY A 15 -13.18 7.17 5.86
C GLY A 15 -13.04 5.64 5.82
N LEU A 16 -14.15 4.92 5.94
CA LEU A 16 -14.16 3.46 5.83
C LEU A 16 -14.39 3.03 4.37
N ALA A 17 -13.36 2.51 3.70
CA ALA A 17 -13.55 1.75 2.47
C ALA A 17 -13.88 0.29 2.81
N VAL A 18 -14.86 -0.29 2.11
CA VAL A 18 -15.33 -1.66 2.37
C VAL A 18 -14.94 -2.57 1.22
N GLU A 19 -14.09 -3.56 1.52
CA GLU A 19 -13.83 -4.67 0.61
C GLU A 19 -14.99 -5.69 0.70
N ALA A 20 -15.60 -6.00 -0.44
CA ALA A 20 -16.73 -6.89 -0.54
C ALA A 20 -16.45 -8.03 -1.53
N ILE A 21 -16.53 -9.27 -1.04
CA ILE A 21 -16.33 -10.48 -1.83
C ILE A 21 -17.68 -11.04 -2.24
N PHE A 22 -17.90 -11.16 -3.54
CA PHE A 22 -19.14 -11.65 -4.13
C PHE A 22 -18.95 -13.06 -4.68
N ASP A 23 -19.92 -13.94 -4.50
CA ASP A 23 -19.96 -15.21 -5.23
C ASP A 23 -20.32 -14.99 -6.70
N ALA A 24 -20.93 -13.84 -7.00
CA ALA A 24 -21.27 -13.38 -8.35
C ALA A 24 -22.29 -14.28 -9.06
N ILE A 25 -23.12 -15.01 -8.33
CA ILE A 25 -24.18 -15.87 -8.91
C ILE A 25 -25.45 -15.05 -9.10
N HIS A 26 -25.79 -14.21 -8.11
CA HIS A 26 -26.97 -13.34 -8.13
C HIS A 26 -26.59 -11.93 -7.68
N PRO A 27 -25.89 -11.15 -8.52
CA PRO A 27 -25.31 -9.86 -8.13
C PRO A 27 -26.31 -8.90 -7.48
N GLY A 28 -27.56 -8.86 -7.97
CA GLY A 28 -28.62 -8.02 -7.37
C GLY A 28 -28.96 -8.40 -5.92
N VAL A 29 -29.06 -9.69 -5.61
CA VAL A 29 -29.36 -10.19 -4.25
C VAL A 29 -28.17 -9.95 -3.33
N GLU A 30 -26.96 -10.24 -3.80
CA GLU A 30 -25.72 -10.02 -3.05
C GLU A 30 -25.51 -8.52 -2.74
N ALA A 31 -25.77 -7.64 -3.72
CA ALA A 31 -25.69 -6.19 -3.56
C ALA A 31 -26.73 -5.65 -2.57
N GLN A 32 -27.96 -6.17 -2.60
CA GLN A 32 -28.98 -5.85 -1.60
C GLN A 32 -28.55 -6.27 -0.20
N GLY A 33 -27.91 -7.45 -0.07
CA GLY A 33 -27.33 -7.92 1.19
C GLY A 33 -26.26 -6.96 1.73
N LEU A 34 -25.32 -6.52 0.89
CA LEU A 34 -24.31 -5.53 1.28
C LEU A 34 -24.95 -4.20 1.70
N ALA A 35 -25.89 -3.67 0.90
CA ALA A 35 -26.57 -2.42 1.20
C ALA A 35 -27.36 -2.49 2.53
N ALA A 36 -27.98 -3.63 2.82
CA ALA A 36 -28.66 -3.86 4.09
C ALA A 36 -27.68 -3.88 5.27
N MET A 37 -26.51 -4.53 5.13
CA MET A 37 -25.47 -4.53 6.17
C MET A 37 -24.92 -3.14 6.45
N VAL A 38 -24.65 -2.36 5.40
CA VAL A 38 -24.17 -0.96 5.51
C VAL A 38 -25.20 -0.10 6.22
N ARG A 39 -26.48 -0.18 5.81
CA ARG A 39 -27.58 0.57 6.42
C ARG A 39 -27.80 0.19 7.89
N LEU A 40 -27.80 -1.11 8.20
CA LEU A 40 -27.99 -1.60 9.56
C LEU A 40 -26.86 -1.16 10.49
N ALA A 41 -25.63 -1.09 9.97
CA ALA A 41 -24.48 -0.59 10.72
C ALA A 41 -24.47 0.95 10.86
N GLY A 42 -25.34 1.68 10.15
CA GLY A 42 -25.36 3.14 10.16
C GLY A 42 -24.08 3.77 9.59
N VAL A 43 -23.41 3.09 8.65
CA VAL A 43 -22.13 3.53 8.08
C VAL A 43 -22.32 4.09 6.68
N GLU A 44 -21.57 5.14 6.36
CA GLU A 44 -21.40 5.64 5.00
C GLU A 44 -19.99 5.27 4.51
N PRO A 45 -19.84 4.22 3.67
CA PRO A 45 -18.54 3.83 3.16
C PRO A 45 -17.93 4.95 2.30
N SER A 46 -16.63 5.19 2.43
CA SER A 46 -15.91 6.11 1.55
C SER A 46 -15.68 5.53 0.15
N ALA A 47 -15.69 4.20 0.03
CA ALA A 47 -15.66 3.46 -1.22
C ALA A 47 -16.07 1.99 -1.00
N ILE A 48 -16.48 1.31 -2.07
CA ILE A 48 -16.62 -0.15 -2.11
C ILE A 48 -15.56 -0.72 -3.05
N LEU A 49 -14.81 -1.73 -2.59
CA LEU A 49 -13.88 -2.50 -3.41
C LEU A 49 -14.49 -3.88 -3.63
N VAL A 50 -14.91 -4.19 -4.86
CA VAL A 50 -15.57 -5.46 -5.16
C VAL A 50 -14.64 -6.46 -5.84
N SER A 51 -14.69 -7.70 -5.36
CA SER A 51 -13.96 -8.83 -5.93
C SER A 51 -14.84 -10.08 -6.01
N PRO A 52 -15.00 -10.70 -7.18
CA PRO A 52 -15.59 -12.02 -7.28
C PRO A 52 -14.71 -13.05 -6.56
N ARG A 53 -15.31 -13.98 -5.82
CA ARG A 53 -14.60 -15.03 -5.07
C ARG A 53 -13.72 -15.89 -5.99
N ARG A 54 -14.12 -16.07 -7.24
CA ARG A 54 -13.32 -16.79 -8.24
C ARG A 54 -11.93 -16.18 -8.46
N GLU A 55 -11.73 -14.88 -8.22
CA GLU A 55 -10.44 -14.18 -8.38
C GLU A 55 -9.44 -14.45 -7.24
N PHE A 56 -9.84 -15.27 -6.26
CA PHE A 56 -8.98 -15.74 -5.18
C PHE A 56 -8.36 -17.11 -5.49
N LYS A 57 -8.56 -17.63 -6.71
CA LYS A 57 -7.95 -18.85 -7.23
C LYS A 57 -7.51 -18.65 -8.66
N THR A 58 -6.33 -19.16 -8.99
CA THR A 58 -5.81 -19.16 -10.35
C THR A 58 -6.73 -19.94 -11.28
N ARG A 59 -7.10 -19.29 -12.38
CA ARG A 59 -7.91 -19.84 -13.47
C ARG A 59 -7.31 -19.42 -14.82
N PRO A 60 -7.70 -20.06 -15.94
CA PRO A 60 -7.35 -19.56 -17.26
C PRO A 60 -7.79 -18.10 -17.44
N SER A 61 -7.06 -17.34 -18.26
CA SER A 61 -7.38 -15.93 -18.50
C SER A 61 -8.79 -15.74 -19.05
N ASN A 62 -9.49 -14.71 -18.57
CA ASN A 62 -10.88 -14.38 -18.93
C ASN A 62 -11.88 -15.54 -18.74
N TYR A 63 -11.59 -16.49 -17.84
CA TYR A 63 -12.50 -17.59 -17.57
C TYR A 63 -13.63 -17.17 -16.64
N LEU A 64 -14.86 -17.23 -17.15
CA LEU A 64 -16.08 -17.04 -16.38
C LEU A 64 -16.76 -18.40 -16.12
N PRO A 65 -16.89 -18.86 -14.85
CA PRO A 65 -17.61 -20.08 -14.52
C PRO A 65 -19.08 -20.04 -14.93
N ASN A 66 -19.64 -21.17 -15.36
CA ASN A 66 -21.06 -21.28 -15.66
C ASN A 66 -21.90 -20.92 -14.43
N GLY A 67 -22.86 -20.00 -14.61
CA GLY A 67 -23.76 -19.55 -13.55
C GLY A 67 -23.25 -18.34 -12.75
N GLU A 68 -21.98 -17.97 -12.89
CA GLU A 68 -21.46 -16.72 -12.39
C GLU A 68 -21.63 -15.58 -13.40
N ARG A 69 -21.58 -14.34 -12.90
CA ARG A 69 -21.68 -13.10 -13.65
C ARG A 69 -20.34 -12.37 -13.71
N PRO A 70 -20.08 -11.63 -14.81
CA PRO A 70 -18.91 -10.78 -14.88
C PRO A 70 -18.99 -9.64 -13.86
N ILE A 71 -17.83 -9.05 -13.56
CA ILE A 71 -17.68 -8.08 -12.46
C ILE A 71 -18.44 -6.76 -12.73
N ASP A 72 -18.67 -6.43 -14.00
CA ASP A 72 -19.45 -5.27 -14.44
C ASP A 72 -20.92 -5.36 -14.01
N GLU A 73 -21.55 -6.54 -14.09
CA GLU A 73 -22.90 -6.78 -13.58
C GLU A 73 -22.97 -6.60 -12.05
N ILE A 74 -21.88 -6.90 -11.33
CA ILE A 74 -21.79 -6.65 -9.88
C ILE A 74 -21.71 -5.15 -9.59
N VAL A 75 -20.89 -4.41 -10.34
CA VAL A 75 -20.80 -2.94 -10.23
C VAL A 75 -22.16 -2.30 -10.52
N GLN A 76 -22.85 -2.74 -11.58
CA GLN A 76 -24.19 -2.26 -11.93
C GLN A 76 -25.22 -2.55 -10.82
N ALA A 77 -25.18 -3.76 -10.23
CA ALA A 77 -26.06 -4.11 -9.12
C ALA A 77 -25.80 -3.24 -7.87
N LEU A 78 -24.53 -2.96 -7.55
CA LEU A 78 -24.15 -2.07 -6.46
C LEU A 78 -24.62 -0.62 -6.68
N ARG A 79 -24.57 -0.13 -7.93
CA ARG A 79 -25.14 1.17 -8.29
C ARG A 79 -26.66 1.18 -8.15
N ALA A 80 -27.33 0.11 -8.60
CA ALA A 80 -28.79 0.01 -8.57
C ALA A 80 -29.38 0.01 -7.15
N VAL A 81 -28.65 -0.50 -6.15
CA VAL A 81 -29.07 -0.44 -4.74
C VAL A 81 -28.79 0.90 -4.07
N GLY A 82 -28.14 1.83 -4.76
CA GLY A 82 -28.03 3.24 -4.36
C GLY A 82 -26.98 3.54 -3.29
N LEU A 83 -25.87 2.79 -3.23
CA LEU A 83 -24.74 3.15 -2.36
C LEU A 83 -24.02 4.38 -2.92
N ALA A 84 -24.07 5.50 -2.20
CA ALA A 84 -23.54 6.80 -2.62
C ALA A 84 -22.03 6.94 -2.38
N CYS A 85 -21.22 6.06 -2.96
CA CYS A 85 -19.76 6.12 -2.90
C CYS A 85 -19.12 5.51 -4.17
N PRO A 86 -17.84 5.81 -4.45
CA PRO A 86 -17.11 5.18 -5.54
C PRO A 86 -17.05 3.65 -5.41
N ILE A 87 -17.27 2.94 -6.51
CA ILE A 87 -17.21 1.47 -6.58
C ILE A 87 -16.01 1.07 -7.44
N GLY A 88 -15.01 0.47 -6.82
CA GLY A 88 -13.85 -0.08 -7.48
C GLY A 88 -13.99 -1.57 -7.73
N ALA A 89 -13.40 -2.04 -8.83
CA ALA A 89 -13.43 -3.44 -9.23
C ALA A 89 -12.01 -4.00 -9.34
N GLY A 90 -11.77 -5.22 -8.88
CA GLY A 90 -10.41 -5.78 -8.84
C GLY A 90 -10.28 -6.98 -7.93
N THR A 91 -9.05 -7.23 -7.45
CA THR A 91 -8.76 -8.33 -6.51
C THR A 91 -7.69 -7.97 -5.50
N PRO A 92 -7.91 -8.15 -4.19
CA PRO A 92 -6.88 -7.88 -3.17
C PRO A 92 -5.82 -9.00 -3.12
N SER A 93 -5.91 -10.02 -3.99
CA SER A 93 -5.05 -11.19 -4.00
C SER A 93 -3.66 -10.87 -4.57
N LEU A 94 -3.49 -10.92 -5.89
CA LEU A 94 -2.23 -10.65 -6.58
C LEU A 94 -2.51 -10.00 -7.95
N PHE A 95 -1.60 -9.15 -8.41
CA PHE A 95 -1.66 -8.57 -9.75
C PHE A 95 -1.78 -9.64 -10.86
N THR A 96 -1.22 -10.83 -10.67
CA THR A 96 -1.35 -11.93 -11.64
C THR A 96 -2.81 -12.33 -11.90
N GLU A 97 -3.66 -12.31 -10.87
CA GLU A 97 -5.09 -12.60 -11.03
C GLU A 97 -5.81 -11.41 -11.67
N PHE A 98 -5.50 -10.18 -11.24
CA PHE A 98 -5.99 -8.97 -11.89
C PHE A 98 -5.67 -8.94 -13.39
N ASN A 99 -4.45 -9.28 -13.77
CA ASN A 99 -3.98 -9.30 -15.16
C ASN A 99 -4.64 -10.41 -15.99
N ARG A 100 -5.04 -11.53 -15.37
CA ARG A 100 -5.74 -12.63 -16.05
C ARG A 100 -7.21 -12.31 -16.34
N ASN A 101 -7.85 -11.56 -15.46
CA ASN A 101 -9.25 -11.18 -15.60
C ASN A 101 -9.44 -9.68 -15.26
N PRO A 102 -8.91 -8.78 -16.10
CA PRO A 102 -8.99 -7.35 -15.84
C PRO A 102 -10.46 -6.90 -15.77
N PRO A 103 -10.84 -6.06 -14.79
CA PRO A 103 -12.21 -5.59 -14.68
C PRO A 103 -12.67 -4.82 -15.91
N THR A 104 -13.85 -5.14 -16.40
CA THR A 104 -14.55 -4.43 -17.48
C THR A 104 -15.65 -3.52 -16.92
N GLY A 105 -16.13 -2.60 -17.75
CA GLY A 105 -17.30 -1.75 -17.44
C GLY A 105 -16.98 -0.50 -16.61
N ASP A 106 -18.00 -0.03 -15.89
CA ASP A 106 -18.06 1.33 -15.37
C ASP A 106 -17.68 1.45 -13.88
N ALA A 107 -16.70 0.64 -13.44
CA ALA A 107 -16.08 0.84 -12.13
C ALA A 107 -15.42 2.23 -12.04
N ASP A 108 -15.50 2.88 -10.89
CA ASP A 108 -14.94 4.22 -10.68
C ASP A 108 -13.41 4.19 -10.55
N PHE A 109 -12.86 3.05 -10.12
CA PHE A 109 -11.42 2.79 -10.03
C PHE A 109 -11.15 1.29 -10.12
N VAL A 110 -9.88 0.92 -10.27
CA VAL A 110 -9.45 -0.48 -10.24
C VAL A 110 -8.42 -0.70 -9.14
N PHE A 111 -8.31 -1.93 -8.64
CA PHE A 111 -7.37 -2.24 -7.58
C PHE A 111 -6.78 -3.64 -7.68
N PHE A 112 -5.56 -3.79 -7.19
CA PHE A 112 -4.93 -5.10 -7.05
C PHE A 112 -3.95 -5.17 -5.88
N GLY A 113 -3.92 -6.31 -5.21
CA GLY A 113 -2.93 -6.63 -4.17
C GLY A 113 -1.60 -7.13 -4.74
N ASN A 114 -0.58 -7.16 -3.89
CA ASN A 114 0.68 -7.84 -4.20
C ASN A 114 1.34 -8.40 -2.92
N GLY A 115 2.06 -9.51 -3.07
CA GLY A 115 2.79 -10.17 -1.99
C GLY A 115 4.23 -10.49 -2.39
N ALA A 116 5.17 -10.32 -1.46
CA ALA A 116 6.60 -10.39 -1.80
C ALA A 116 7.22 -11.79 -1.72
N ILE A 117 6.56 -12.75 -1.07
CA ILE A 117 7.14 -14.07 -0.79
C ILE A 117 6.49 -15.24 -1.52
N VAL A 118 5.92 -15.05 -2.72
CA VAL A 118 5.22 -16.14 -3.44
C VAL A 118 6.11 -17.38 -3.64
N HIS A 119 7.31 -17.20 -4.21
CA HIS A 119 8.20 -18.31 -4.57
C HIS A 119 9.50 -18.36 -3.75
N ALA A 120 9.95 -17.22 -3.24
CA ALA A 120 11.19 -17.09 -2.47
C ALA A 120 10.94 -16.17 -1.27
N ALA A 121 11.69 -16.38 -0.18
CA ALA A 121 11.52 -15.64 1.06
C ALA A 121 12.86 -15.16 1.65
N ASP A 122 13.98 -15.24 0.93
CA ASP A 122 15.21 -14.57 1.33
C ASP A 122 15.06 -13.03 1.26
N GLU A 123 16.05 -12.29 1.76
CA GLU A 123 15.97 -10.83 1.85
C GLU A 123 16.06 -10.14 0.50
N GLN A 124 16.97 -10.62 -0.35
CA GLN A 124 17.21 -10.06 -1.68
C GLN A 124 15.96 -10.22 -2.53
N SER A 125 15.40 -11.43 -2.61
CA SER A 125 14.17 -11.69 -3.38
C SER A 125 13.02 -10.78 -2.96
N VAL A 126 12.85 -10.52 -1.66
CA VAL A 126 11.79 -9.64 -1.17
C VAL A 126 12.00 -8.19 -1.61
N MET A 127 13.21 -7.64 -1.46
CA MET A 127 13.49 -6.26 -1.89
C MET A 127 13.43 -6.11 -3.42
N GLU A 128 13.85 -7.11 -4.18
CA GLU A 128 13.77 -7.13 -5.64
C GLU A 128 12.33 -7.05 -6.15
N THR A 129 11.34 -7.53 -5.38
CA THR A 129 9.92 -7.37 -5.75
C THR A 129 9.50 -5.91 -5.91
N LEU A 130 10.21 -4.96 -5.30
CA LEU A 130 9.95 -3.53 -5.50
C LEU A 130 10.12 -3.09 -6.96
N THR A 131 10.96 -3.78 -7.73
CA THR A 131 11.24 -3.44 -9.14
C THR A 131 10.06 -3.74 -10.07
N VAL A 132 9.09 -4.56 -9.63
CA VAL A 132 7.96 -4.97 -10.50
C VAL A 132 6.87 -3.89 -10.58
N TYR A 133 6.76 -3.03 -9.57
CA TYR A 133 5.64 -2.08 -9.43
C TYR A 133 5.47 -1.15 -10.64
N PRO A 134 6.53 -0.55 -11.23
CA PRO A 134 6.40 0.22 -12.47
C PRO A 134 5.75 -0.54 -13.62
N ALA A 135 6.19 -1.77 -13.88
CA ALA A 135 5.68 -2.57 -14.99
C ALA A 135 4.23 -3.01 -14.77
N VAL A 136 3.86 -3.43 -13.55
CA VAL A 136 2.49 -3.89 -13.27
C VAL A 136 1.50 -2.72 -13.24
N MET A 137 1.91 -1.55 -12.75
CA MET A 137 1.08 -0.34 -12.77
C MET A 137 0.84 0.14 -14.21
N GLU A 138 1.88 0.12 -15.05
CA GLU A 138 1.74 0.45 -16.47
C GLU A 138 0.82 -0.55 -17.18
N THR A 139 1.00 -1.85 -16.94
CA THR A 139 0.12 -2.88 -17.49
C THR A 139 -1.33 -2.68 -17.02
N ALA A 140 -1.57 -2.37 -15.75
CA ALA A 140 -2.92 -2.12 -15.24
C ALA A 140 -3.60 -0.92 -15.93
N ARG A 141 -2.85 0.15 -16.25
CA ARG A 141 -3.39 1.27 -17.04
C ARG A 141 -3.77 0.89 -18.45
N GLN A 142 -2.97 0.04 -19.09
CA GLN A 142 -3.25 -0.44 -20.44
C GLN A 142 -4.50 -1.33 -20.45
N LEU A 143 -4.65 -2.18 -19.44
CA LEU A 143 -5.82 -3.05 -19.28
C LEU A 143 -7.10 -2.29 -18.91
N CYS A 144 -6.99 -1.23 -18.11
CA CYS A 144 -8.11 -0.42 -17.66
C CYS A 144 -7.89 1.08 -17.94
N PRO A 145 -7.93 1.52 -19.22
CA PRO A 145 -7.60 2.91 -19.59
C PRO A 145 -8.47 3.94 -18.88
N GLY A 146 -7.83 5.00 -18.36
CA GLY A 146 -8.51 6.13 -17.72
C GLY A 146 -9.06 5.85 -16.32
N LYS A 147 -8.89 4.65 -15.78
CA LYS A 147 -9.32 4.32 -14.41
C LYS A 147 -8.22 4.67 -13.40
N PRO A 148 -8.53 5.38 -12.30
CA PRO A 148 -7.64 5.48 -11.15
C PRO A 148 -7.27 4.09 -10.62
N ILE A 149 -6.03 3.94 -10.15
CA ILE A 149 -5.52 2.66 -9.63
C ILE A 149 -5.28 2.79 -8.13
N TRP A 150 -5.94 1.93 -7.34
CA TRP A 150 -5.65 1.74 -5.93
C TRP A 150 -4.71 0.55 -5.79
N LEU A 151 -3.48 0.81 -5.37
CA LEU A 151 -2.47 -0.21 -5.21
C LEU A 151 -2.59 -0.86 -3.83
N GLY A 152 -2.67 -2.18 -3.78
CA GLY A 152 -2.56 -2.96 -2.57
C GLY A 152 -3.85 -3.68 -2.13
N PRO A 153 -3.78 -4.45 -1.03
CA PRO A 153 -2.68 -4.46 -0.05
C PRO A 153 -1.33 -4.94 -0.63
N CYS A 154 -0.24 -4.26 -0.27
CA CYS A 154 1.12 -4.67 -0.63
C CYS A 154 1.91 -5.06 0.63
N THR A 155 2.09 -6.36 0.84
CA THR A 155 2.67 -6.91 2.08
C THR A 155 3.80 -7.90 1.79
N ILE A 156 4.63 -8.22 2.80
CA ILE A 156 5.66 -9.24 2.62
C ILE A 156 5.00 -10.61 2.46
N GLY A 157 4.19 -11.01 3.45
CA GLY A 157 3.39 -12.23 3.40
C GLY A 157 2.20 -12.14 2.44
N LEU A 158 1.63 -13.29 2.10
CA LEU A 158 0.44 -13.39 1.27
C LEU A 158 -0.84 -13.24 2.10
N ARG A 159 -1.75 -12.35 1.71
CA ARG A 159 -3.11 -12.33 2.28
C ARG A 159 -3.97 -13.47 1.75
N HIS A 160 -3.79 -13.78 0.47
CA HIS A 160 -4.47 -14.86 -0.24
C HIS A 160 -3.44 -15.62 -1.10
N ASN A 161 -3.63 -16.92 -1.24
CA ASN A 161 -2.82 -17.74 -2.13
C ASN A 161 -3.69 -18.28 -3.27
N PRO A 162 -3.64 -17.68 -4.47
CA PRO A 162 -4.44 -18.15 -5.60
C PRO A 162 -3.94 -19.49 -6.16
N TYR A 163 -2.72 -19.92 -5.79
CA TYR A 163 -2.07 -21.13 -6.32
C TYR A 163 -2.26 -22.39 -5.46
N GLY A 164 -2.75 -22.25 -4.23
CA GLY A 164 -2.95 -23.35 -3.29
C GLY A 164 -4.24 -23.17 -2.51
N GLU A 165 -4.69 -24.18 -1.74
CA GLU A 165 -5.93 -24.11 -0.96
C GLU A 165 -5.95 -22.94 0.03
N ALA A 166 -4.83 -22.74 0.72
CA ALA A 166 -4.56 -21.64 1.64
C ALA A 166 -3.12 -21.16 1.48
N VAL A 167 -2.78 -20.10 2.21
CA VAL A 167 -1.38 -19.70 2.41
C VAL A 167 -0.61 -20.80 3.16
N ALA A 168 0.70 -20.88 2.95
CA ALA A 168 1.53 -21.89 3.60
C ALA A 168 1.50 -21.73 5.13
N ALA A 169 1.41 -22.87 5.84
CA ALA A 169 1.47 -22.88 7.30
C ALA A 169 2.86 -22.43 7.77
N ASN A 170 2.90 -21.53 8.75
CA ASN A 170 4.15 -21.00 9.30
C ASN A 170 4.09 -20.88 10.83
N PRO A 171 3.90 -21.99 11.56
CA PRO A 171 3.80 -21.97 13.03
C PRO A 171 5.08 -21.52 13.72
N GLY A 172 6.23 -21.69 13.07
CA GLY A 172 7.53 -21.24 13.57
C GLY A 172 7.83 -19.76 13.31
N ASN A 173 6.94 -19.03 12.63
CA ASN A 173 7.15 -17.65 12.20
C ASN A 173 8.52 -17.42 11.53
N THR A 174 8.88 -18.32 10.60
CA THR A 174 10.13 -18.27 9.83
C THR A 174 9.89 -17.69 8.43
N ARG A 175 10.94 -17.60 7.60
CA ARG A 175 10.84 -17.10 6.23
C ARG A 175 10.40 -18.23 5.30
N VAL A 176 9.08 -18.35 5.08
CA VAL A 176 8.48 -19.45 4.31
C VAL A 176 7.77 -18.88 3.08
N PRO A 177 8.12 -19.31 1.85
CA PRO A 177 7.38 -18.92 0.66
C PRO A 177 5.89 -19.25 0.75
N ALA A 178 5.08 -18.40 0.14
CA ALA A 178 3.63 -18.43 0.12
C ALA A 178 2.93 -18.38 1.51
N ALA A 179 3.65 -18.09 2.59
CA ALA A 179 3.08 -17.95 3.92
C ALA A 179 2.34 -16.61 4.11
N GLY A 180 1.34 -16.62 5.00
CA GLY A 180 0.62 -15.39 5.38
C GLY A 180 1.26 -14.59 6.51
N THR A 181 2.24 -15.17 7.20
CA THR A 181 3.03 -14.52 8.24
C THR A 181 4.50 -14.52 7.84
N ASP A 182 5.18 -13.41 8.09
CA ASP A 182 6.63 -13.29 7.93
C ASP A 182 7.19 -12.46 9.11
N PRO A 183 8.26 -12.91 9.78
CA PRO A 183 8.82 -12.21 10.94
C PRO A 183 9.28 -10.79 10.59
N ARG A 184 9.69 -10.54 9.34
CA ARG A 184 10.19 -9.24 8.89
C ARG A 184 9.11 -8.18 8.83
N GLN A 185 7.82 -8.57 8.76
CA GLN A 185 6.71 -7.63 8.83
C GLN A 185 6.69 -6.85 10.17
N ARG A 186 7.29 -7.42 11.23
CA ARG A 186 7.39 -6.79 12.55
C ARG A 186 8.73 -6.08 12.80
N ALA A 187 9.66 -6.13 11.86
CA ALA A 187 11.03 -5.62 12.01
C ALA A 187 11.28 -4.37 11.14
N LEU A 188 12.47 -3.77 11.28
CA LEU A 188 12.95 -2.67 10.42
C LEU A 188 12.85 -3.02 8.93
N PHE A 189 13.08 -4.28 8.58
CA PHE A 189 12.92 -4.79 7.21
C PHE A 189 11.54 -4.49 6.62
N GLY A 190 10.46 -4.74 7.36
CA GLY A 190 9.10 -4.43 6.93
C GLY A 190 8.85 -2.93 6.78
N ALA A 191 9.48 -2.11 7.62
CA ALA A 191 9.41 -0.66 7.52
C ALA A 191 10.13 -0.15 6.25
N ALA A 192 11.35 -0.62 5.97
CA ALA A 192 12.09 -0.28 4.76
C ALA A 192 11.38 -0.75 3.48
N PHE A 193 10.83 -1.97 3.49
CA PHE A 193 10.03 -2.48 2.38
C PHE A 193 8.82 -1.57 2.10
N ALA A 194 8.12 -1.10 3.13
CA ALA A 194 7.00 -0.17 2.98
C ALA A 194 7.40 1.19 2.39
N VAL A 195 8.55 1.76 2.78
CA VAL A 195 9.10 2.96 2.13
C VAL A 195 9.41 2.67 0.66
N GLY A 196 9.97 1.50 0.36
CA GLY A 196 10.18 0.99 -0.98
C GLY A 196 8.92 1.01 -1.82
N ILE A 197 7.83 0.41 -1.32
CA ILE A 197 6.56 0.39 -2.06
C ILE A 197 5.99 1.81 -2.18
N ALA A 198 6.06 2.64 -1.15
CA ALA A 198 5.58 4.03 -1.21
C ALA A 198 6.33 4.83 -2.28
N ALA A 199 7.65 4.65 -2.42
CA ALA A 199 8.43 5.25 -3.49
C ALA A 199 7.97 4.81 -4.88
N ARG A 200 7.66 3.52 -5.05
CA ARG A 200 7.13 3.00 -6.32
C ARG A 200 5.71 3.48 -6.61
N ALA A 201 4.83 3.50 -5.60
CA ALA A 201 3.47 4.04 -5.73
C ALA A 201 3.48 5.52 -6.14
N ALA A 202 4.41 6.29 -5.57
CA ALA A 202 4.65 7.68 -5.92
C ALA A 202 5.18 7.88 -7.35
N GLU A 203 6.19 7.10 -7.74
CA GLU A 203 6.76 7.10 -9.11
C GLU A 203 5.70 6.75 -10.15
N THR A 204 4.87 5.76 -9.83
CA THR A 204 3.84 5.23 -10.70
C THR A 204 2.49 5.88 -10.50
N ALA A 205 2.38 7.02 -9.82
CA ALA A 205 1.14 7.78 -9.62
C ALA A 205 -0.09 6.91 -9.28
N ALA A 206 0.04 6.03 -8.29
CA ALA A 206 -1.11 5.34 -7.71
C ALA A 206 -2.01 6.37 -7.00
N GLU A 207 -3.33 6.23 -7.16
CA GLU A 207 -4.31 7.17 -6.58
C GLU A 207 -4.46 6.93 -5.07
N GLN A 208 -4.48 5.66 -4.68
CA GLN A 208 -4.41 5.24 -3.28
C GLN A 208 -3.44 4.08 -3.13
N PHE A 209 -2.92 3.91 -1.92
CA PHE A 209 -1.98 2.85 -1.62
C PHE A 209 -2.25 2.24 -0.23
N ILE A 210 -2.39 0.91 -0.17
CA ILE A 210 -2.74 0.13 1.02
C ILE A 210 -1.52 -0.67 1.48
N LEU A 211 -0.96 -0.30 2.63
CA LEU A 211 0.32 -0.81 3.14
C LEU A 211 0.24 -1.88 4.22
N ALA A 212 -0.78 -1.79 5.07
CA ALA A 212 -0.80 -2.50 6.33
C ALA A 212 -2.24 -2.67 6.85
N ALA A 213 -2.39 -3.55 7.83
CA ALA A 213 -3.58 -3.64 8.66
C ALA A 213 -3.32 -2.94 10.01
N PRO A 214 -4.35 -2.55 10.79
CA PRO A 214 -4.15 -2.07 12.15
C PRO A 214 -3.45 -3.10 13.05
N THR A 215 -3.87 -4.37 12.97
CA THR A 215 -3.39 -5.49 13.79
C THR A 215 -3.24 -6.78 12.98
N GLY A 216 -2.83 -7.88 13.61
CA GLY A 216 -2.67 -9.18 12.95
C GLY A 216 -1.33 -9.32 12.21
N PRO A 217 -1.20 -10.29 11.28
CA PRO A 217 0.04 -10.56 10.56
C PRO A 217 0.62 -9.31 9.89
N PHE A 218 -0.22 -8.52 9.22
CA PHE A 218 0.14 -7.29 8.50
C PHE A 218 0.00 -6.02 9.35
N GLY A 219 -0.15 -6.19 10.67
CA GLY A 219 -0.46 -5.14 11.63
C GLY A 219 0.60 -4.03 11.70
N LEU A 220 0.15 -2.81 12.03
CA LEU A 220 0.98 -1.72 12.53
C LEU A 220 1.32 -1.91 14.03
N LEU A 221 0.47 -2.64 14.75
CA LEU A 221 0.61 -2.92 16.18
C LEU A 221 0.88 -4.41 16.45
N ASN A 222 1.64 -4.67 17.51
CA ASN A 222 1.72 -6.00 18.13
C ASN A 222 0.43 -6.31 18.91
N GLU A 223 0.30 -7.56 19.33
CA GLU A 223 -0.88 -8.04 20.08
C GLU A 223 -1.03 -7.37 21.45
N ASP A 224 0.07 -6.94 22.05
CA ASP A 224 0.10 -6.15 23.29
C ASP A 224 -0.15 -4.65 23.08
N GLY A 225 -0.42 -4.23 21.83
CA GLY A 225 -0.64 -2.83 21.46
C GLY A 225 0.64 -2.01 21.24
N SER A 226 1.83 -2.59 21.44
CA SER A 226 3.08 -1.90 21.13
C SER A 226 3.22 -1.64 19.62
N ARG A 227 3.85 -0.52 19.27
CA ARG A 227 4.04 -0.10 17.88
C ARG A 227 5.14 -0.93 17.21
N ARG A 228 4.89 -1.39 15.99
CA ARG A 228 5.94 -1.97 15.13
C ARG A 228 6.68 -0.86 14.40
N PRO A 229 7.92 -1.08 13.92
CA PRO A 229 8.66 -0.08 13.15
C PRO A 229 7.89 0.47 11.94
N LEU A 230 7.10 -0.38 11.29
CA LEU A 230 6.22 0.01 10.17
C LEU A 230 5.20 1.09 10.56
N GLN A 231 4.78 1.18 11.83
CA GLN A 231 3.84 2.20 12.29
C GLN A 231 4.42 3.61 12.16
N ALA A 232 5.70 3.81 12.47
CA ALA A 232 6.35 5.11 12.34
C ALA A 232 6.44 5.55 10.87
N VAL A 233 6.77 4.61 9.98
CA VAL A 233 6.76 4.82 8.51
C VAL A 233 5.34 5.15 8.02
N HIS A 234 4.33 4.38 8.45
CA HIS A 234 2.94 4.63 8.09
C HIS A 234 2.46 6.01 8.54
N ALA A 235 2.81 6.44 9.76
CA ALA A 235 2.44 7.77 10.25
C ALA A 235 3.03 8.89 9.38
N GLN A 236 4.28 8.76 8.94
CA GLN A 236 4.90 9.72 8.01
C GLN A 236 4.22 9.72 6.64
N ILE A 237 3.83 8.55 6.11
CA ILE A 237 3.12 8.45 4.83
C ILE A 237 1.70 9.03 4.94
N ALA A 238 1.03 8.84 6.08
CA ALA A 238 -0.29 9.42 6.32
C ALA A 238 -0.26 10.96 6.36
N GLU A 239 0.80 11.57 6.91
CA GLU A 239 1.02 13.02 6.82
C GLU A 239 1.21 13.51 5.38
N ALA A 240 1.60 12.62 4.45
CA ALA A 240 1.77 12.93 3.04
C ALA A 240 0.44 12.90 2.25
N ALA A 241 -0.67 12.49 2.86
CA ALA A 241 -1.96 12.43 2.18
C ALA A 241 -2.45 13.82 1.77
N GLY A 242 -2.81 13.98 0.49
CA GLY A 242 -3.39 15.22 -0.06
C GLY A 242 -2.42 16.40 -0.18
N VAL A 243 -1.14 16.25 0.19
CA VAL A 243 -0.13 17.30 0.05
C VAL A 243 0.71 17.13 -1.21
N GLU A 244 1.32 18.22 -1.66
CA GLU A 244 2.15 18.23 -2.87
C GLU A 244 3.38 17.31 -2.71
N ARG A 245 3.54 16.40 -3.66
CA ARG A 245 4.70 15.53 -3.79
C ARG A 245 5.81 16.20 -4.59
N TYR A 246 7.05 16.00 -4.17
CA TYR A 246 8.23 16.37 -4.93
C TYR A 246 8.86 15.17 -5.63
N GLY A 247 9.47 15.42 -6.79
CA GLY A 247 10.40 14.47 -7.40
C GLY A 247 11.64 14.32 -6.52
N ILE A 248 12.11 13.09 -6.35
CA ILE A 248 13.35 12.78 -5.65
C ILE A 248 14.11 11.72 -6.45
N SER A 249 15.43 11.86 -6.50
CA SER A 249 16.34 10.92 -7.13
C SER A 249 17.47 10.57 -6.17
N SER A 250 17.83 9.29 -6.13
CA SER A 250 19.02 8.78 -5.45
C SER A 250 19.98 8.26 -6.50
N ASP A 251 21.27 8.52 -6.32
CA ASP A 251 22.35 7.92 -7.11
C ASP A 251 22.74 6.52 -6.61
N TRP A 252 22.25 6.13 -5.43
CA TRP A 252 22.42 4.78 -4.90
C TRP A 252 21.18 3.91 -5.15
N PRO A 253 21.31 2.73 -5.81
CA PRO A 253 20.17 1.86 -6.13
C PRO A 253 19.55 1.20 -4.89
N GLY A 254 20.31 1.09 -3.80
CA GLY A 254 19.85 0.53 -2.53
C GLY A 254 19.05 1.49 -1.65
N VAL A 255 18.60 2.64 -2.17
CA VAL A 255 17.81 3.63 -1.42
C VAL A 255 16.46 3.84 -2.09
N ALA A 256 15.40 3.75 -1.29
CA ALA A 256 14.07 4.26 -1.67
C ALA A 256 13.76 5.52 -0.89
N ALA A 257 13.09 6.48 -1.52
CA ALA A 257 12.65 7.69 -0.86
C ALA A 257 11.38 8.28 -1.48
N ILE A 258 10.60 8.98 -0.65
CA ILE A 258 9.52 9.87 -1.06
C ILE A 258 9.74 11.25 -0.46
N ALA A 259 9.29 12.29 -1.16
CA ALA A 259 9.40 13.67 -0.72
C ALA A 259 8.06 14.40 -0.89
N PHE A 260 7.64 15.16 0.13
CA PHE A 260 6.36 15.86 0.14
C PHE A 260 6.39 17.14 0.97
N ARG A 261 5.46 18.06 0.67
CA ARG A 261 5.36 19.36 1.35
C ARG A 261 4.66 19.24 2.69
N LEU A 262 5.25 19.82 3.74
CA LEU A 262 4.61 20.06 5.03
C LEU A 262 4.82 21.53 5.43
N GLY A 263 3.77 22.34 5.22
CA GLY A 263 3.82 23.79 5.41
C GLY A 263 4.88 24.42 4.49
N THR A 264 5.90 25.04 5.08
CA THR A 264 7.03 25.67 4.36
C THR A 264 8.26 24.77 4.23
N THR A 265 8.14 23.51 4.63
CA THR A 265 9.24 22.54 4.61
C THR A 265 8.94 21.39 3.67
N ILE A 266 9.99 20.70 3.24
CA ILE A 266 9.93 19.46 2.47
C ILE A 266 10.31 18.34 3.42
N ARG A 267 9.41 17.37 3.61
CA ARG A 267 9.68 16.12 4.31
C ARG A 267 10.22 15.11 3.30
N VAL A 268 11.29 14.42 3.64
CA VAL A 268 11.80 13.26 2.89
C VAL A 268 11.79 12.06 3.82
N LEU A 269 11.10 11.00 3.42
CA LEU A 269 11.17 9.69 4.07
C LEU A 269 12.01 8.79 3.18
N ALA A 270 13.11 8.26 3.70
CA ALA A 270 14.04 7.41 2.97
C ALA A 270 14.32 6.10 3.73
N ALA A 271 14.71 5.06 3.00
CA ALA A 271 15.09 3.77 3.56
C ALA A 271 16.30 3.20 2.86
N ASN A 272 17.21 2.60 3.64
CA ASN A 272 18.21 1.68 3.14
C ASN A 272 17.52 0.36 2.83
N LEU A 273 17.65 -0.15 1.61
CA LEU A 273 17.06 -1.42 1.17
C LEU A 273 18.08 -2.56 1.15
N THR A 274 19.26 -2.36 1.73
CA THR A 274 20.39 -3.29 1.65
C THR A 274 20.75 -3.88 3.03
N PRO A 275 21.45 -5.04 3.06
CA PRO A 275 21.92 -5.65 4.31
C PRO A 275 23.16 -4.96 4.90
N VAL A 276 23.68 -3.91 4.27
CA VAL A 276 24.88 -3.18 4.72
C VAL A 276 24.52 -1.75 5.08
N PRO A 277 25.18 -1.13 6.07
CA PRO A 277 25.03 0.29 6.33
C PRO A 277 25.38 1.13 5.09
N ILE A 278 24.68 2.25 4.90
CA ILE A 278 24.98 3.23 3.86
C ILE A 278 25.15 4.61 4.49
N ASP A 279 25.99 5.44 3.88
CA ASP A 279 26.14 6.83 4.29
C ASP A 279 25.30 7.74 3.41
N ILE A 280 24.43 8.53 4.03
CA ILE A 280 23.61 9.53 3.34
C ILE A 280 24.25 10.89 3.56
N ALA A 281 24.69 11.51 2.47
CA ALA A 281 25.13 12.90 2.46
C ALA A 281 23.90 13.82 2.49
N LEU A 282 23.83 14.69 3.49
CA LEU A 282 22.74 15.64 3.64
C LEU A 282 23.19 17.02 3.15
N SER A 283 22.34 17.73 2.41
CA SER A 283 22.60 19.14 2.12
C SER A 283 22.67 19.93 3.43
N TRP A 284 23.46 21.00 3.45
CA TRP A 284 23.73 21.78 4.66
C TRP A 284 22.48 22.44 5.28
N ASP A 285 21.37 22.50 4.55
CA ASP A 285 20.07 23.01 4.97
C ASP A 285 19.06 21.91 5.39
N ALA A 286 19.50 20.64 5.39
CA ALA A 286 18.73 19.52 5.89
C ALA A 286 18.74 19.45 7.42
N LYS A 287 17.58 19.19 8.01
CA LYS A 287 17.41 18.80 9.42
C LYS A 287 16.96 17.35 9.48
N LEU A 288 17.74 16.50 10.13
CA LEU A 288 17.33 15.14 10.47
C LEU A 288 16.26 15.20 11.57
N LEU A 289 15.07 14.65 11.32
CA LEU A 289 13.96 14.70 12.28
C LEU A 289 13.90 13.44 13.15
N CYS A 290 13.96 12.27 12.53
CA CYS A 290 14.02 11.00 13.24
C CYS A 290 14.64 9.91 12.37
N VAL A 291 15.29 8.96 13.04
CA VAL A 291 15.54 7.62 12.50
C VAL A 291 14.41 6.75 13.03
N ALA A 292 13.81 5.90 12.20
CA ALA A 292 12.82 4.96 12.67
C ALA A 292 13.53 3.75 13.31
N ASP A 293 14.16 3.96 14.47
CA ASP A 293 14.63 2.87 15.32
C ASP A 293 13.54 2.45 16.33
N GLU A 294 13.76 1.33 17.03
CA GLU A 294 12.83 0.79 18.05
C GLU A 294 12.51 1.80 19.18
N ASP A 295 13.29 2.87 19.29
CA ASP A 295 13.15 3.98 20.23
C ASP A 295 13.21 5.32 19.48
N THR A 296 12.11 5.76 18.89
CA THR A 296 12.03 7.00 18.08
C THR A 296 12.60 8.22 18.82
N LYS A 297 13.88 8.52 18.66
CA LYS A 297 14.58 9.64 19.32
C LYS A 297 14.91 10.74 18.31
N PRO A 298 14.65 12.02 18.63
CA PRO A 298 15.04 13.14 17.76
C PRO A 298 16.56 13.23 17.65
N ALA A 299 17.06 13.45 16.43
CA ALA A 299 18.49 13.56 16.18
C ALA A 299 19.07 14.94 16.60
N LYS A 300 20.36 14.98 16.97
CA LYS A 300 21.10 16.22 17.27
C LYS A 300 21.55 16.94 15.97
N PRO A 301 21.58 18.30 15.91
CA PRO A 301 21.91 19.06 14.69
C PRO A 301 23.42 19.40 14.54
N PRO A 302 23.91 19.73 13.32
CA PRO A 302 23.63 19.11 12.02
C PRO A 302 24.76 18.15 11.62
N LEU A 303 24.40 16.95 11.16
CA LEU A 303 25.33 15.98 10.59
C LEU A 303 25.41 16.23 9.08
N THR A 304 26.60 16.46 8.54
CA THR A 304 26.85 16.52 7.08
C THR A 304 26.66 15.15 6.41
N THR A 305 26.80 14.09 7.19
CA THR A 305 26.68 12.69 6.77
C THR A 305 25.98 11.89 7.87
N HIS A 306 25.02 11.05 7.50
CA HIS A 306 24.32 10.17 8.43
C HIS A 306 24.42 8.71 7.95
N THR A 307 24.94 7.82 8.80
CA THR A 307 24.99 6.39 8.51
C THR A 307 23.64 5.75 8.82
N LEU A 308 22.98 5.24 7.79
CA LEU A 308 21.72 4.51 7.90
C LEU A 308 22.02 3.01 7.91
N GLY A 309 21.69 2.34 9.01
CA GLY A 309 21.89 0.91 9.17
C GLY A 309 21.10 0.05 8.17
N PRO A 310 21.37 -1.27 8.11
CA PRO A 310 20.68 -2.20 7.23
C PRO A 310 19.17 -2.13 7.40
N TYR A 311 18.43 -2.00 6.29
CA TYR A 311 16.97 -1.95 6.28
C TYR A 311 16.33 -0.88 7.18
N ASN A 312 17.09 0.16 7.54
CA ASN A 312 16.61 1.20 8.44
C ASN A 312 15.98 2.36 7.65
N CYS A 313 15.08 3.10 8.29
CA CYS A 313 14.36 4.24 7.70
C CYS A 313 14.72 5.54 8.40
N VAL A 314 14.65 6.65 7.67
CA VAL A 314 14.95 7.99 8.17
C VAL A 314 13.97 9.02 7.63
N ALA A 315 13.55 9.96 8.47
CA ALA A 315 12.80 11.13 8.07
C ALA A 315 13.66 12.39 8.19
N LEU A 316 13.76 13.12 7.09
CA LEU A 316 14.55 14.35 6.94
C LEU A 316 13.62 15.50 6.61
N GLN A 317 13.99 16.71 6.99
CA GLN A 317 13.26 17.93 6.70
C GLN A 317 14.17 18.99 6.11
N PHE A 318 13.74 19.58 5.00
CA PHE A 318 14.47 20.63 4.31
C PHE A 318 13.64 21.91 4.35
N VAL A 319 14.27 23.05 4.60
CA VAL A 319 13.57 24.35 4.55
C VAL A 319 13.60 24.85 3.11
N GLN A 320 12.44 25.07 2.51
CA GLN A 320 12.39 25.68 1.19
C GLN A 320 12.79 27.15 1.32
N LYS A 321 13.95 27.54 0.77
CA LYS A 321 14.24 28.97 0.61
C LYS A 321 13.24 29.54 -0.39
N PRO A 322 12.66 30.73 -0.13
CA PRO A 322 11.79 31.37 -1.11
C PRO A 322 12.55 31.48 -2.44
N SER A 323 11.88 31.12 -3.53
CA SER A 323 12.38 31.39 -4.87
C SER A 323 12.69 32.88 -4.97
N ARG A 324 13.84 33.24 -5.57
CA ARG A 324 14.07 34.64 -5.91
C ARG A 324 12.91 35.11 -6.80
N PRO A 325 12.48 36.38 -6.68
CA PRO A 325 11.43 36.93 -7.56
C PRO A 325 11.73 36.80 -9.06
N ASP A 326 12.97 36.49 -9.43
CA ASP A 326 13.46 36.40 -10.81
C ASP A 326 13.57 34.97 -11.39
N GLY A 327 13.19 33.93 -10.62
CA GLY A 327 13.18 32.54 -11.10
C GLY A 327 14.55 31.94 -11.47
N ARG A 328 15.68 32.59 -11.15
CA ARG A 328 17.01 32.04 -11.48
C ARG A 328 17.56 31.17 -10.35
N PRO A 329 18.17 30.01 -10.65
CA PRO A 329 18.90 29.24 -9.66
C PRO A 329 20.08 30.07 -9.11
N ARG A 330 20.25 30.10 -7.78
CA ARG A 330 21.47 30.65 -7.18
C ARG A 330 22.62 29.72 -7.55
N LYS A 331 23.68 30.26 -8.15
CA LYS A 331 24.93 29.51 -8.39
C LYS A 331 25.43 28.96 -7.05
N SER A 332 25.74 27.67 -7.05
CA SER A 332 26.39 26.92 -5.98
C SER A 332 27.68 27.59 -5.53
#